data_AF-A0A0Q8B158-F1
#
_entry.id   AF-A0A0Q8B158-F1
#
_cell.length_a   1.000
_cell.length_b   1.000
_cell.length_c   1.000
_cell.angle_alpha   90.00
_cell.angle_beta   90.00
_cell.angle_gamma   90.00
#
_symmetry.space_group_name_H-M   'P 1'
#
loop_
_entity.id
_entity.type
_entity.pdbx_description
1 polymer ?
#
loop_
_entity_poly.entity_id
_entity_poly.type
_entity_poly.pdbx_seq_one_letter_code
_entity_poly.pdbx_strand_id
1 'polypeptide(L)'
;MEKKVALFAHDILQRKIPPIGSAVLSSCYVRQCKKRGFVFGNNAGIAKLFDSIQSAYGDEYLAQIDPAYNNGKHEQWIRLKSDKGQLNMPLARHLIIALHLFSSADDFEGALKNESILLSASSSPRPSKNEDAHSGKMIKYRQKIEMLLALRSEADVEYLWKKAYKPTHWLMENDNAWLIAKLRMPKKVAVKVEKTIDSRDAGYAALIEAGVDELYSVAKDPKRVNIRNLQTLLPNSLPHGLELRKQRFPLTYHQIKRHQESVWYFRLRTLVWSISEIIRMKLPVNYSTVRLTSAVASKVFLVFSSFFEWDLESLARTGVDAEALLKSTGVSRDWEGPPIAISF
;
A
#
# COMPACT_ATOMS: atom_id res chain seq x y z
N MET A 1 29.81 1.19 23.18
CA MET A 1 28.77 0.33 22.55
C MET A 1 29.30 -0.45 21.36
N GLU A 2 30.10 0.21 20.50
CA GLU A 2 30.85 -0.37 19.37
C GLU A 2 31.40 -1.78 19.58
N LYS A 3 32.18 -2.00 20.64
CA LYS A 3 32.78 -3.30 20.95
C LYS A 3 31.75 -4.43 21.08
N LYS A 4 30.57 -4.16 21.65
CA LYS A 4 29.50 -5.17 21.82
C LYS A 4 28.86 -5.55 20.48
N VAL A 5 28.60 -4.56 19.62
CA VAL A 5 28.05 -4.80 18.28
C VAL A 5 29.07 -5.54 17.40
N ALA A 6 30.35 -5.18 17.48
CA ALA A 6 31.42 -5.85 16.75
C ALA A 6 31.60 -7.32 17.19
N LEU A 7 31.61 -7.58 18.50
CA LEU A 7 31.67 -8.94 19.03
C LEU A 7 30.45 -9.77 18.61
N PHE A 8 29.24 -9.21 18.73
CA PHE A 8 28.03 -9.88 18.27
C PHE A 8 28.07 -10.21 16.78
N ALA A 9 28.51 -9.26 15.93
CA ALA A 9 28.64 -9.49 14.50
C ALA A 9 29.68 -10.59 14.19
N HIS A 10 30.82 -10.57 14.89
CA HIS A 10 31.84 -11.60 14.78
C HIS A 10 31.29 -12.98 15.16
N ASP A 11 30.62 -13.10 16.30
CA ASP A 11 30.04 -14.35 16.79
C ASP A 11 28.99 -14.92 15.81
N ILE A 12 28.17 -14.06 15.21
CA ILE A 12 27.19 -14.44 14.19
C ILE A 12 27.87 -14.95 12.92
N LEU A 13 28.97 -14.34 12.48
CA LEU A 13 29.71 -14.78 11.29
C LEU A 13 30.40 -16.13 11.50
N GLN A 14 30.86 -16.42 12.73
CA GLN A 14 31.47 -17.71 13.08
C GLN A 14 30.42 -18.84 13.18
N ARG A 15 29.19 -18.50 13.53
CA ARG A 15 28.07 -19.46 13.55
C ARG A 15 27.67 -19.76 12.11
N LYS A 16 27.78 -21.02 11.69
CA LYS A 16 27.32 -21.51 10.38
C LYS A 16 25.78 -21.55 10.31
N ILE A 17 25.12 -20.40 10.52
CA ILE A 17 23.66 -20.27 10.51
C ILE A 17 23.19 -20.56 9.08
N PRO A 18 22.27 -21.52 8.87
CA PRO A 18 21.76 -21.83 7.53
C PRO A 18 21.01 -20.62 6.95
N PRO A 19 20.87 -20.52 5.62
CA PRO A 19 20.10 -19.44 5.00
C PRO A 19 18.69 -19.34 5.57
N ILE A 20 18.39 -18.21 6.22
CA ILE A 20 17.09 -17.96 6.84
C ILE A 20 16.21 -17.13 5.89
N GLY A 21 14.98 -17.61 5.64
CA GLY A 21 13.99 -16.86 4.88
C GLY A 21 13.54 -15.60 5.61
N SER A 22 13.24 -14.52 4.87
CA SER A 22 12.82 -13.24 5.46
C SER A 22 11.57 -13.33 6.34
N ALA A 23 10.67 -14.27 6.06
CA ALA A 23 9.49 -14.53 6.88
C ALA A 23 9.86 -15.06 8.27
N VAL A 24 10.86 -15.94 8.37
CA VAL A 24 11.36 -16.47 9.64
C VAL A 24 12.01 -15.34 10.44
N LEU A 25 12.89 -14.56 9.81
CA LEU A 25 13.57 -13.44 10.47
C LEU A 25 12.58 -12.37 10.96
N SER A 26 11.59 -12.01 10.11
CA SER A 26 10.51 -11.06 10.45
C SER A 26 9.69 -11.54 11.64
N SER A 27 9.21 -12.78 11.61
CA SER A 27 8.43 -13.38 12.70
C SER A 27 9.24 -13.51 13.99
N CYS A 28 10.52 -13.86 13.89
CA CYS A 28 11.44 -13.96 15.02
C CYS A 28 11.57 -12.59 15.73
N TYR A 29 11.83 -11.51 14.99
CA TYR A 29 11.88 -10.16 15.57
C TYR A 29 10.55 -9.74 16.19
N VAL A 30 9.43 -9.96 15.49
CA VAL A 30 8.10 -9.58 16.01
C VAL A 30 7.76 -10.35 17.28
N ARG A 31 8.05 -11.66 17.34
CA ARG A 31 7.81 -12.49 18.52
C ARG A 31 8.67 -12.01 19.68
N GLN A 32 9.93 -11.72 19.45
CA GLN A 32 10.83 -11.25 20.50
C GLN A 32 10.45 -9.85 21.00
N CYS A 33 9.98 -8.96 20.12
CA CYS A 33 9.41 -7.68 20.52
C CYS A 33 8.24 -7.86 21.49
N LYS A 34 7.31 -8.77 21.16
CA LYS A 34 6.16 -9.08 22.03
C LYS A 34 6.61 -9.64 23.39
N LYS A 35 7.58 -10.57 23.40
CA LYS A 35 8.15 -11.13 24.64
C LYS A 35 8.80 -10.07 25.53
N ARG A 36 9.46 -9.07 24.95
CA ARG A 36 10.12 -7.97 25.67
C ARG A 36 9.20 -6.79 25.97
N GLY A 37 7.88 -6.90 25.74
CA GLY A 37 6.92 -5.85 26.06
C GLY A 37 6.88 -4.68 25.07
N PHE A 38 7.58 -4.76 23.94
CA PHE A 38 7.48 -3.80 22.84
C PHE A 38 6.20 -4.06 22.04
N VAL A 39 5.06 -3.69 22.62
CA VAL A 39 3.72 -3.92 22.06
C VAL A 39 2.97 -2.63 21.79
N PHE A 40 2.18 -2.63 20.72
CA PHE A 40 1.20 -1.61 20.37
C PHE A 40 -0.09 -2.32 19.93
N GLY A 41 -1.04 -2.46 20.86
CA GLY A 41 -2.18 -3.35 20.69
C GLY A 41 -1.72 -4.78 20.37
N ASN A 42 -2.20 -5.34 19.26
CA ASN A 42 -1.85 -6.69 18.81
C ASN A 42 -0.51 -6.79 18.04
N ASN A 43 0.13 -5.65 17.76
CA ASN A 43 1.33 -5.53 16.93
C ASN A 43 2.59 -5.25 17.76
N ALA A 44 3.77 -5.41 17.15
CA ALA A 44 5.01 -4.91 17.74
C ALA A 44 5.01 -3.37 17.79
N GLY A 45 5.32 -2.80 18.95
CA GLY A 45 5.43 -1.36 19.17
C GLY A 45 6.76 -0.82 18.68
N ILE A 46 6.83 -0.47 17.39
CA ILE A 46 8.08 -0.03 16.74
C ILE A 46 8.64 1.26 17.35
N ALA A 47 7.78 2.23 17.70
CA ALA A 47 8.22 3.46 18.37
C ALA A 47 8.90 3.16 19.72
N LYS A 48 8.25 2.36 20.58
CA LYS A 48 8.85 1.93 21.87
C LYS A 48 10.17 1.18 21.71
N LEU A 49 10.27 0.32 20.69
CA LEU A 49 11.52 -0.38 20.37
C LEU A 49 12.61 0.61 19.94
N PHE A 50 12.25 1.57 19.08
CA PHE A 50 13.15 2.62 18.62
C PHE A 50 13.65 3.47 19.79
N ASP A 51 12.76 3.98 20.64
CA ASP A 51 13.11 4.77 21.83
C ASP A 51 14.04 3.98 22.77
N SER A 52 13.78 2.68 22.93
CA SER A 52 14.62 1.79 23.74
C SER A 52 16.01 1.55 23.15
N ILE A 53 16.11 1.41 21.82
CA ILE A 53 17.40 1.32 21.13
C ILE A 53 18.15 2.65 21.26
N GLN A 54 17.47 3.78 21.02
CA GLN A 54 18.07 5.10 21.14
C GLN A 54 18.63 5.33 22.55
N SER A 55 17.84 5.01 23.58
CA SER A 55 18.26 5.09 24.98
C SER A 55 19.46 4.18 25.31
N ALA A 56 19.53 2.99 24.70
CA ALA A 56 20.57 2.01 25.01
C ALA A 56 21.88 2.22 24.23
N TYR A 57 21.82 2.80 23.03
CA TYR A 57 22.95 2.90 22.10
C TYR A 57 23.49 4.34 21.98
N GLY A 58 22.63 5.34 22.22
CA GLY A 58 22.98 6.76 22.13
C GLY A 58 22.96 7.31 20.69
N ASP A 59 22.56 8.57 20.56
CA ASP A 59 22.38 9.24 19.26
C ASP A 59 23.69 9.34 18.47
N GLU A 60 24.80 9.64 19.15
CA GLU A 60 26.12 9.78 18.55
C GLU A 60 26.56 8.48 17.86
N TYR A 61 26.44 7.35 18.56
CA TYR A 61 26.81 6.06 18.01
C TYR A 61 25.88 5.63 16.87
N LEU A 62 24.57 5.84 17.02
CA LEU A 62 23.58 5.51 15.98
C LEU A 62 23.77 6.35 14.71
N ALA A 63 24.14 7.63 14.85
CA ALA A 63 24.46 8.51 13.73
C ALA A 63 25.73 8.09 12.99
N GLN A 64 26.74 7.59 13.72
CA GLN A 64 27.99 7.11 13.14
C GLN A 64 27.81 5.84 12.28
N ILE A 65 26.95 4.91 12.72
CA ILE A 65 26.80 3.60 12.08
C ILE A 65 25.68 3.53 11.03
N ASP A 66 24.74 4.48 11.02
CA ASP A 66 23.65 4.53 10.04
C ASP A 66 23.43 5.95 9.49
N PRO A 67 23.81 6.22 8.23
CA PRO A 67 23.64 7.54 7.63
C PRO A 67 22.19 8.03 7.58
N ALA A 68 21.18 7.15 7.55
CA ALA A 68 19.79 7.59 7.56
C ALA A 68 19.36 8.04 8.96
N TYR A 69 19.92 7.44 10.02
CA TYR A 69 19.75 7.93 11.38
C TYR A 69 20.34 9.34 11.54
N ASN A 70 21.57 9.55 11.07
CA ASN A 70 22.25 10.85 11.11
C ASN A 70 21.46 11.95 10.38
N ASN A 71 20.78 11.60 9.28
CA ASN A 71 19.94 12.52 8.52
C ASN A 71 18.52 12.71 9.09
N GLY A 72 18.26 12.32 10.36
CA GLY A 72 16.97 12.52 11.02
C GLY A 72 15.83 11.62 10.50
N LYS A 73 16.12 10.56 9.72
CA LYS A 73 15.09 9.68 9.14
C LYS A 73 14.68 8.57 10.12
N HIS A 74 14.13 8.97 11.26
CA HIS A 74 13.84 8.08 12.39
C HIS A 74 12.54 7.27 12.21
N GLU A 75 11.50 7.87 11.63
CA GLU A 75 10.15 7.27 11.49
C GLU A 75 10.10 5.93 10.74
N GLN A 76 11.08 5.69 9.85
CA GLN A 76 11.17 4.47 9.04
C GLN A 76 12.46 3.69 9.28
N TRP A 77 13.14 3.96 10.39
CA TRP A 77 14.44 3.37 10.69
C TRP A 77 14.30 1.86 10.93
N ILE A 78 13.29 1.44 11.69
CA ILE A 78 12.97 0.03 11.97
C ILE A 78 11.83 -0.47 11.07
N ARG A 79 12.08 -1.55 10.33
CA ARG A 79 11.12 -2.20 9.42
C ARG A 79 11.10 -3.70 9.64
N LEU A 80 10.26 -4.16 10.56
CA LEU A 80 10.17 -5.59 10.90
C LEU A 80 9.28 -6.41 9.96
N LYS A 81 8.64 -5.79 8.96
CA LYS A 81 7.77 -6.49 7.99
C LYS A 81 8.56 -6.82 6.72
N SER A 82 8.41 -8.04 6.22
CA SER A 82 8.93 -8.44 4.91
C SER A 82 8.11 -7.79 3.78
N ASP A 83 8.77 -7.17 2.80
CA ASP A 83 8.19 -6.75 1.53
C ASP A 83 8.81 -7.60 0.41
N LYS A 84 7.97 -8.27 -0.39
CA LYS A 84 8.40 -9.16 -1.50
C LYS A 84 9.41 -10.23 -1.12
N GLY A 85 9.31 -10.75 0.11
CA GLY A 85 10.23 -11.78 0.58
C GLY A 85 11.60 -11.26 1.00
N GLN A 86 11.76 -9.95 1.19
CA GLN A 86 12.94 -9.35 1.77
C GLN A 86 12.60 -8.44 2.95
N LEU A 87 13.44 -8.47 3.98
CA LEU A 87 13.41 -7.49 5.06
C LEU A 87 14.33 -6.33 4.63
N ASN A 88 13.76 -5.28 4.05
CA ASN A 88 14.54 -4.21 3.43
C ASN A 88 15.06 -3.22 4.48
N MET A 89 16.17 -3.59 5.13
CA MET A 89 16.96 -2.75 6.02
C MET A 89 18.47 -2.97 5.81
N PRO A 90 19.31 -1.95 6.03
CA PRO A 90 20.76 -2.13 6.07
C PRO A 90 21.19 -3.14 7.13
N LEU A 91 22.25 -3.91 6.86
CA LEU A 91 22.83 -4.90 7.79
C LEU A 91 23.15 -4.28 9.17
N ALA A 92 23.63 -3.03 9.16
CA ALA A 92 23.72 -2.10 10.29
C ALA A 92 22.61 -2.30 11.33
N ARG A 93 21.38 -2.06 10.86
CA ARG A 93 20.17 -2.07 11.67
C ARG A 93 19.79 -3.46 12.12
N HIS A 94 20.00 -4.46 11.27
CA HIS A 94 19.74 -5.85 11.64
C HIS A 94 20.59 -6.28 12.83
N LEU A 95 21.88 -5.93 12.84
CA LEU A 95 22.79 -6.25 13.94
C LEU A 95 22.39 -5.54 15.23
N ILE A 96 22.06 -4.25 15.15
CA ILE A 96 21.60 -3.47 16.32
C ILE A 96 20.29 -4.04 16.89
N ILE A 97 19.31 -4.29 16.03
CA ILE A 97 18.00 -4.83 16.44
C ILE A 97 18.17 -6.24 17.02
N ALA A 98 18.96 -7.10 16.38
CA ALA A 98 19.20 -8.45 16.87
C ALA A 98 19.94 -8.43 18.22
N LEU A 99 21.01 -7.66 18.35
CA LEU A 99 21.70 -7.52 19.63
C LEU A 99 20.77 -6.95 20.71
N HIS A 100 19.97 -5.93 20.39
CA HIS A 100 19.05 -5.33 21.35
C HIS A 100 17.92 -6.27 21.78
N LEU A 101 17.42 -7.12 20.88
CA LEU A 101 16.29 -8.02 21.15
C LEU A 101 16.71 -9.37 21.74
N PHE A 102 17.93 -9.83 21.49
CA PHE A 102 18.38 -11.17 21.89
C PHE A 102 19.56 -11.15 22.84
N SER A 103 20.25 -10.01 23.00
CA SER A 103 21.40 -9.82 23.90
C SER A 103 22.66 -10.64 23.56
N SER A 104 22.54 -11.81 22.96
CA SER A 104 23.65 -12.69 22.57
C SER A 104 23.41 -13.36 21.22
N ALA A 105 24.49 -13.82 20.59
CA ALA A 105 24.42 -14.59 19.35
C ALA A 105 23.79 -15.97 19.54
N ASP A 106 23.97 -16.60 20.72
CA ASP A 106 23.31 -17.86 21.09
C ASP A 106 21.79 -17.73 21.13
N ASP A 107 21.30 -16.70 21.83
CA ASP A 107 19.86 -16.46 21.97
C ASP A 107 19.23 -16.13 20.63
N PHE A 108 19.94 -15.39 19.77
CA PHE A 108 19.46 -15.07 18.44
C PHE A 108 19.38 -16.32 17.55
N GLU A 109 20.45 -17.12 17.48
CA GLU A 109 20.47 -18.36 16.71
C GLU A 109 19.41 -19.36 17.20
N GLY A 110 19.29 -19.54 18.51
CA GLY A 110 18.27 -20.39 19.11
C GLY A 110 16.86 -19.94 18.77
N ALA A 111 16.60 -18.63 18.81
CA ALA A 111 15.31 -18.07 18.40
C ALA A 111 15.02 -18.28 16.90
N LEU A 112 16.02 -18.15 16.03
CA LEU A 112 15.87 -18.42 14.59
C LEU A 112 15.54 -19.89 14.31
N LYS A 113 16.21 -20.83 14.98
CA LYS A 113 15.91 -22.27 14.86
C LYS A 113 14.49 -22.59 15.31
N ASN A 114 14.09 -22.07 16.48
CA ASN A 114 12.74 -22.25 17.01
C ASN A 114 11.67 -21.68 16.08
N GLU A 115 11.87 -20.46 15.55
CA GLU A 115 10.91 -19.85 14.64
C GLU A 115 10.83 -20.60 13.30
N SER A 116 11.95 -21.15 12.82
CA SER A 116 11.97 -22.00 11.61
C SER A 116 11.11 -23.26 11.80
N ILE A 117 11.20 -23.90 12.96
CA ILE A 117 10.38 -25.08 13.32
C ILE A 117 8.91 -24.69 13.46
N LEU A 118 8.60 -23.58 14.12
CA LEU A 118 7.22 -23.12 14.29
C LEU A 118 6.55 -22.81 12.95
N LEU A 119 7.28 -22.17 12.03
CA LEU A 119 6.76 -21.85 10.71
C LEU A 119 6.63 -23.08 9.81
N SER A 120 7.55 -24.05 9.91
CA SER A 120 7.42 -25.32 9.18
C SER A 120 6.29 -26.20 9.73
N ALA A 121 6.04 -26.19 11.04
CA ALA A 121 4.90 -26.87 11.66
C ALA A 121 3.55 -26.21 11.32
N SER A 122 3.56 -24.89 11.08
CA SER A 122 2.36 -24.14 10.67
C SER A 122 2.04 -24.26 9.17
N SER A 123 2.98 -24.76 8.36
CA SER A 123 2.77 -25.00 6.94
C SER A 123 2.26 -26.43 6.70
N SER A 124 0.94 -26.59 6.59
CA SER A 124 0.36 -27.70 5.82
C SER A 124 0.92 -27.64 4.39
N PRO A 125 1.26 -28.77 3.73
CA PRO A 125 1.86 -28.76 2.41
C PRO A 125 0.90 -28.13 1.41
N ARG A 126 1.15 -26.86 1.06
CA ARG A 126 0.57 -26.26 -0.13
C ARG A 126 1.43 -26.69 -1.31
N PRO A 127 0.84 -27.14 -2.43
CA PRO A 127 1.59 -27.54 -3.59
C PRO A 127 2.48 -26.38 -4.05
N SER A 128 3.73 -26.71 -4.36
CA SER A 128 4.76 -25.78 -4.84
C SER A 128 4.29 -25.09 -6.12
N LYS A 129 3.79 -23.86 -6.01
CA LYS A 129 3.60 -22.93 -7.13
C LYS A 129 4.95 -22.38 -7.59
N ASN A 130 5.78 -23.17 -8.24
CA ASN A 130 7.06 -22.66 -8.76
C ASN A 130 7.20 -22.69 -10.29
N GLU A 131 6.30 -23.33 -11.03
CA GLU A 131 6.38 -23.30 -12.51
C GLU A 131 5.37 -22.34 -13.15
N ASP A 132 4.10 -22.32 -12.70
CA ASP A 132 3.07 -21.42 -13.25
C ASP A 132 3.26 -19.93 -12.90
N ALA A 133 3.94 -19.64 -11.78
CA ALA A 133 4.18 -18.26 -11.36
C ALA A 133 5.26 -17.57 -12.20
N HIS A 134 6.22 -18.33 -12.72
CA HIS A 134 7.30 -17.81 -13.56
C HIS A 134 6.78 -17.38 -14.93
N SER A 135 5.94 -18.22 -15.57
CA SER A 135 5.27 -17.91 -16.83
C SER A 135 4.34 -16.70 -16.69
N GLY A 136 3.56 -16.63 -15.61
CA GLY A 136 2.67 -15.49 -15.34
C GLY A 136 3.41 -14.16 -15.14
N LYS A 137 4.56 -14.19 -14.46
CA LYS A 137 5.39 -12.99 -14.22
C LYS A 137 6.11 -12.54 -15.51
N MET A 138 6.63 -13.48 -16.27
CA MET A 138 7.25 -13.25 -17.58
C MET A 138 6.26 -12.62 -18.57
N ILE A 139 5.05 -13.19 -18.71
CA ILE A 139 4.00 -12.63 -19.57
C ILE A 139 3.64 -11.20 -19.15
N LYS A 140 3.46 -10.96 -17.85
CA LYS A 140 3.13 -9.63 -17.32
C LYS A 140 4.21 -8.60 -17.59
N TYR A 141 5.49 -8.97 -17.47
CA TYR A 141 6.60 -8.07 -17.72
C TYR A 141 6.80 -7.83 -19.21
N ARG A 142 6.67 -8.85 -20.06
CA ARG A 142 6.66 -8.71 -21.52
C ARG A 142 5.56 -7.75 -21.98
N GLN A 143 4.32 -7.93 -21.51
CA GLN A 143 3.20 -7.03 -21.82
C GLN A 143 3.48 -5.57 -21.41
N LYS A 144 4.11 -5.36 -20.24
CA LYS A 144 4.43 -4.02 -19.76
C LYS A 144 5.48 -3.33 -20.64
N ILE A 145 6.50 -4.06 -21.10
CA ILE A 145 7.52 -3.54 -22.02
C ILE A 145 6.90 -3.30 -23.41
N GLU A 146 6.12 -4.23 -23.93
CA GLU A 146 5.43 -4.07 -25.23
C GLU A 146 4.51 -2.85 -25.25
N MET A 147 3.76 -2.63 -24.18
CA MET A 147 2.93 -1.43 -24.04
C MET A 147 3.78 -0.14 -24.12
N LEU A 148 4.94 -0.09 -23.44
CA LEU A 148 5.80 1.09 -23.45
C LEU A 148 6.46 1.33 -24.81
N LEU A 149 6.89 0.27 -25.49
CA LEU A 149 7.43 0.35 -26.86
C LEU A 149 6.34 0.73 -27.88
N ALA A 150 5.08 0.34 -27.66
CA ALA A 150 3.95 0.76 -28.49
C ALA A 150 3.57 2.25 -28.27
N LEU A 151 3.70 2.76 -27.05
CA LEU A 151 3.48 4.17 -26.70
C LEU A 151 4.58 5.09 -27.24
N ARG A 152 5.80 4.58 -27.38
CA ARG A 152 6.97 5.33 -27.83
C ARG A 152 7.88 4.42 -28.65
N SER A 153 7.77 4.48 -29.97
CA SER A 153 8.49 3.58 -30.87
C SER A 153 10.00 3.83 -30.92
N GLU A 154 10.46 4.98 -30.45
CA GLU A 154 11.86 5.35 -30.25
C GLU A 154 12.41 5.08 -28.85
N ALA A 155 11.61 4.47 -27.95
CA ALA A 155 12.07 4.11 -26.62
C ALA A 155 13.27 3.15 -26.67
N ASP A 156 14.33 3.51 -25.95
CA ASP A 156 15.54 2.73 -25.76
C ASP A 156 15.55 2.04 -24.38
N VAL A 157 16.62 1.27 -24.13
CA VAL A 157 16.83 0.56 -22.86
C VAL A 157 16.83 1.55 -21.68
N GLU A 158 17.44 2.72 -21.85
CA GLU A 158 17.52 3.75 -20.81
C GLU A 158 16.14 4.29 -20.42
N TYR A 159 15.27 4.53 -21.41
CA TYR A 159 13.88 4.89 -21.20
C TYR A 159 13.11 3.80 -20.45
N LEU A 160 13.33 2.53 -20.79
CA LEU A 160 12.70 1.39 -20.11
C LEU A 160 13.20 1.26 -18.66
N TRP A 161 14.47 1.54 -18.37
CA TRP A 161 14.98 1.61 -17.00
C TRP A 161 14.27 2.70 -16.20
N LYS A 162 14.08 3.89 -16.78
CA LYS A 162 13.43 5.03 -16.12
C LYS A 162 11.93 4.81 -15.87
N LYS A 163 11.23 4.13 -16.78
CA LYS A 163 9.75 4.00 -16.74
C LYS A 163 9.24 2.61 -16.33
N ALA A 164 10.08 1.59 -16.42
CA ALA A 164 9.75 0.20 -16.07
C ALA A 164 10.95 -0.56 -15.48
N TYR A 165 11.67 0.06 -14.54
CA TYR A 165 12.82 -0.52 -13.84
C TYR A 165 12.66 -2.01 -13.50
N LYS A 166 11.57 -2.39 -12.81
CA LYS A 166 11.33 -3.76 -12.36
C LYS A 166 11.15 -4.77 -13.52
N PRO A 167 10.26 -4.52 -14.51
CA PRO A 167 10.19 -5.33 -15.72
C PRO A 167 11.50 -5.41 -16.49
N THR A 168 12.20 -4.28 -16.68
CA THR A 168 13.45 -4.20 -17.45
C THR A 168 14.56 -5.01 -16.80
N HIS A 169 14.81 -4.81 -15.51
CA HIS A 169 15.80 -5.57 -14.74
C HIS A 169 15.54 -7.07 -14.80
N TRP A 170 14.30 -7.47 -14.51
CA TRP A 170 13.96 -8.88 -14.44
C TRP A 170 14.09 -9.55 -15.82
N LEU A 171 13.65 -8.89 -16.90
CA LEU A 171 13.79 -9.42 -18.26
C LEU A 171 15.25 -9.44 -18.70
N MET A 172 16.10 -8.49 -18.29
CA MET A 172 17.54 -8.58 -18.56
C MET A 172 18.21 -9.78 -17.87
N GLU A 173 17.77 -10.13 -16.67
CA GLU A 173 18.33 -11.29 -15.93
C GLU A 173 17.77 -12.63 -16.40
N ASN A 174 16.50 -12.67 -16.81
CA ASN A 174 15.77 -13.94 -17.02
C ASN A 174 15.35 -14.18 -18.49
N ASP A 175 15.35 -13.17 -19.36
CA ASP A 175 14.81 -13.24 -20.73
C ASP A 175 15.43 -12.17 -21.66
N ASN A 176 16.75 -12.00 -21.55
CA ASN A 176 17.47 -10.91 -22.21
C ASN A 176 17.36 -10.98 -23.75
N ALA A 177 17.38 -12.20 -24.29
CA ALA A 177 17.27 -12.44 -25.72
C ALA A 177 15.96 -11.88 -26.30
N TRP A 178 14.84 -12.07 -25.61
CA TRP A 178 13.55 -11.51 -26.02
C TRP A 178 13.55 -9.97 -25.94
N LEU A 179 14.08 -9.40 -24.86
CA LEU A 179 14.13 -7.95 -24.67
C LEU A 179 14.96 -7.26 -25.76
N ILE A 180 16.16 -7.78 -26.04
CA ILE A 180 17.04 -7.27 -27.09
C ILE A 180 16.43 -7.47 -28.48
N ALA A 181 15.80 -8.62 -28.75
CA ALA A 181 15.10 -8.85 -30.00
C ALA A 181 13.97 -7.83 -30.22
N LYS A 182 13.18 -7.53 -29.18
CA LYS A 182 12.10 -6.52 -29.24
C LYS A 182 12.61 -5.11 -29.47
N LEU A 183 13.72 -4.73 -28.86
CA LEU A 183 14.36 -3.42 -29.06
C LEU A 183 14.99 -3.27 -30.45
N ARG A 184 15.40 -4.38 -31.06
CA ARG A 184 15.99 -4.43 -32.42
C ARG A 184 14.97 -4.64 -33.52
N MET A 185 13.71 -4.99 -33.22
CA MET A 185 12.70 -5.17 -34.26
C MET A 185 12.52 -3.87 -35.05
N PRO A 186 12.44 -3.93 -36.40
CA PRO A 186 12.24 -2.75 -37.22
C PRO A 186 10.98 -2.03 -36.76
N LYS A 187 11.18 -0.76 -36.38
CA LYS A 187 10.15 0.10 -35.80
C LYS A 187 9.00 0.17 -36.80
N LYS A 188 7.83 -0.38 -36.44
CA LYS A 188 6.60 -0.10 -37.20
C LYS A 188 6.40 1.40 -37.14
N VAL A 189 6.52 2.07 -38.29
CA VAL A 189 6.07 3.45 -38.45
C VAL A 189 4.66 3.47 -37.89
N ALA A 190 4.44 4.24 -36.83
CA ALA A 190 3.13 4.35 -36.22
C ALA A 190 2.17 4.77 -37.34
N VAL A 191 1.32 3.84 -37.75
CA VAL A 191 0.17 4.16 -38.58
C VAL A 191 -0.54 5.24 -37.79
N LYS A 192 -0.62 6.46 -38.35
CA LYS A 192 -1.52 7.49 -37.85
C LYS A 192 -2.91 6.86 -37.95
N VAL A 193 -3.34 6.20 -36.88
CA VAL A 193 -4.72 5.75 -36.73
C VAL A 193 -5.52 7.03 -36.79
N GLU A 194 -6.36 7.16 -37.81
CA GLU A 194 -7.25 8.29 -37.96
C GLU A 194 -7.99 8.52 -36.64
N LYS A 195 -8.05 9.79 -36.24
CA LYS A 195 -8.70 10.27 -35.02
C LYS A 195 -10.22 10.14 -35.17
N THR A 196 -10.74 8.94 -35.25
CA THR A 196 -12.17 8.70 -35.29
C THR A 196 -12.69 8.56 -33.86
N ILE A 197 -13.46 9.58 -33.44
CA ILE A 197 -14.27 9.53 -32.23
C ILE A 197 -15.27 8.39 -32.40
N ASP A 198 -15.42 7.57 -31.35
CA ASP A 198 -16.36 6.45 -31.36
C ASP A 198 -17.79 6.99 -31.27
N SER A 199 -18.70 6.48 -32.11
CA SER A 199 -20.09 6.96 -32.17
C SER A 199 -20.84 6.81 -30.84
N ARG A 200 -20.36 5.95 -29.93
CA ARG A 200 -20.95 5.71 -28.61
C ARG A 200 -20.57 6.77 -27.58
N ASP A 201 -19.60 7.63 -27.84
CA ASP A 201 -19.02 8.55 -26.84
C ASP A 201 -20.07 9.46 -26.19
N ALA A 202 -20.93 10.09 -26.99
CA ALA A 202 -22.01 10.94 -26.47
C ALA A 202 -23.00 10.15 -25.60
N GLY A 203 -23.39 8.94 -26.03
CA GLY A 203 -24.28 8.07 -25.27
C GLY A 203 -23.68 7.61 -23.94
N TYR A 204 -22.38 7.29 -23.94
CA TYR A 204 -21.67 6.88 -22.72
C TYR A 204 -21.51 8.05 -21.74
N ALA A 205 -21.21 9.25 -22.25
CA ALA A 205 -21.17 10.46 -21.43
C ALA A 205 -22.54 10.74 -20.77
N ALA A 206 -23.64 10.57 -21.51
CA ALA A 206 -24.99 10.75 -20.99
C ALA A 206 -25.37 9.70 -19.93
N LEU A 207 -25.00 8.43 -20.13
CA LEU A 207 -25.24 7.36 -19.15
C LEU A 207 -24.51 7.60 -17.83
N ILE A 208 -23.27 8.12 -17.89
CA ILE A 208 -22.55 8.52 -16.68
C ILE A 208 -23.30 9.64 -15.97
N GLU A 209 -23.67 10.71 -16.69
CA GLU A 209 -24.38 11.85 -16.08
C GLU A 209 -25.70 11.43 -15.43
N ALA A 210 -26.47 10.53 -16.06
CA ALA A 210 -27.74 10.07 -15.54
C ALA A 210 -27.63 9.12 -14.33
N GLY A 211 -26.54 8.34 -14.23
CA GLY A 211 -26.38 7.30 -13.22
C GLY A 211 -25.45 7.66 -12.06
N VAL A 212 -24.71 8.77 -12.15
CA VAL A 212 -23.63 9.08 -11.21
C VAL A 212 -24.14 9.35 -9.79
N ASP A 213 -25.29 10.00 -9.62
CA ASP A 213 -25.78 10.37 -8.30
C ASP A 213 -26.15 9.15 -7.44
N GLU A 214 -26.63 8.06 -8.04
CA GLU A 214 -26.85 6.79 -7.32
C GLU A 214 -25.54 6.21 -6.78
N LEU A 215 -24.41 6.37 -7.50
CA LEU A 215 -23.10 5.92 -7.02
C LEU A 215 -22.61 6.74 -5.83
N TYR A 216 -23.04 8.00 -5.73
CA TYR A 216 -22.74 8.88 -4.61
C TYR A 216 -23.66 8.68 -3.41
N SER A 217 -24.78 7.95 -3.55
CA SER A 217 -25.70 7.74 -2.44
C SER A 217 -25.00 7.12 -1.23
N VAL A 218 -25.44 7.56 -0.06
CA VAL A 218 -25.03 7.09 1.27
C VAL A 218 -26.09 6.14 1.85
N ALA A 219 -27.16 5.80 1.12
CA ALA A 219 -28.21 4.90 1.59
C ALA A 219 -27.77 3.42 1.63
N LYS A 220 -26.70 3.07 0.90
CA LYS A 220 -26.12 1.73 0.81
C LYS A 220 -24.64 1.80 1.15
N ASP A 221 -24.01 0.65 1.38
CA ASP A 221 -22.56 0.53 1.59
C ASP A 221 -21.78 1.29 0.48
N PRO A 222 -21.14 2.43 0.83
CA PRO A 222 -20.56 3.32 -0.15
C PRO A 222 -19.41 2.67 -0.93
N LYS A 223 -19.48 2.75 -2.26
CA LYS A 223 -18.35 2.44 -3.15
C LYS A 223 -17.75 3.71 -3.70
N ARG A 224 -16.42 3.80 -3.71
CA ARG A 224 -15.73 4.98 -4.23
C ARG A 224 -16.09 5.25 -5.68
N VAL A 225 -16.51 6.46 -6.02
CA VAL A 225 -16.78 6.87 -7.40
C VAL A 225 -15.44 7.13 -8.09
N ASN A 226 -14.92 6.07 -8.72
CA ASN A 226 -13.69 6.07 -9.48
C ASN A 226 -13.98 5.52 -10.88
N ILE A 227 -12.99 5.60 -11.78
CA ILE A 227 -13.13 5.18 -13.17
C ILE A 227 -13.69 3.76 -13.34
N ARG A 228 -13.32 2.81 -12.48
CA ARG A 228 -13.78 1.42 -12.55
C ARG A 228 -15.25 1.29 -12.19
N ASN A 229 -15.71 2.03 -11.18
CA ASN A 229 -17.11 2.01 -10.75
C ASN A 229 -17.99 2.88 -11.67
N LEU A 230 -17.48 3.97 -12.23
CA LEU A 230 -18.20 4.72 -13.28
C LEU A 230 -18.39 3.89 -14.55
N GLN A 231 -17.43 3.02 -14.87
CA GLN A 231 -17.57 2.08 -15.99
C GLN A 231 -18.68 1.04 -15.80
N THR A 232 -19.18 0.79 -14.58
CA THR A 232 -20.32 -0.13 -14.39
C THR A 232 -21.65 0.47 -14.84
N LEU A 233 -21.70 1.78 -15.08
CA LEU A 233 -22.85 2.45 -15.70
C LEU A 233 -22.89 2.27 -17.22
N LEU A 234 -21.80 1.79 -17.81
CA LEU A 234 -21.66 1.66 -19.27
C LEU A 234 -22.02 0.25 -19.73
N PRO A 235 -22.69 0.10 -20.89
CA PRO A 235 -22.99 -1.22 -21.46
C PRO A 235 -21.74 -2.02 -21.81
N ASN A 236 -20.65 -1.34 -22.19
CA ASN A 236 -19.37 -1.97 -22.51
C ASN A 236 -18.22 -1.23 -21.83
N SER A 237 -17.15 -1.97 -21.54
CA SER A 237 -15.92 -1.40 -20.97
C SER A 237 -15.19 -0.48 -21.96
N LEU A 238 -14.69 0.64 -21.46
CA LEU A 238 -13.81 1.52 -22.23
C LEU A 238 -12.43 0.86 -22.44
N PRO A 239 -11.68 1.26 -23.48
CA PRO A 239 -10.31 0.79 -23.70
C PRO A 239 -9.41 1.01 -22.49
N HIS A 240 -8.50 0.07 -22.18
CA HIS A 240 -7.62 0.20 -21.01
C HIS A 240 -6.61 1.36 -21.11
N GLY A 241 -6.16 1.69 -22.33
CA GLY A 241 -5.21 2.78 -22.57
C GLY A 241 -5.81 4.17 -22.27
N LEU A 242 -5.12 4.99 -21.48
CA LEU A 242 -5.55 6.36 -21.17
C LEU A 242 -5.64 7.23 -22.44
N GLU A 243 -4.58 7.23 -23.25
CA GLU A 243 -4.52 8.05 -24.45
C GLU A 243 -5.54 7.59 -25.50
N LEU A 244 -5.72 6.27 -25.66
CA LEU A 244 -6.74 5.72 -26.54
C LEU A 244 -8.16 6.11 -26.10
N ARG A 245 -8.43 6.17 -24.79
CA ARG A 245 -9.71 6.66 -24.26
C ARG A 245 -9.92 8.14 -24.51
N LYS A 246 -8.93 8.99 -24.22
CA LYS A 246 -9.01 10.43 -24.49
C LYS A 246 -9.28 10.72 -25.97
N GLN A 247 -8.68 9.94 -26.85
CA GLN A 247 -8.82 10.11 -28.30
C GLN A 247 -10.16 9.60 -28.83
N ARG A 248 -10.59 8.40 -28.43
CA ARG A 248 -11.82 7.77 -28.97
C ARG A 248 -13.09 8.17 -28.22
N PHE A 249 -12.99 8.49 -26.94
CA PHE A 249 -14.11 8.80 -26.04
C PHE A 249 -13.86 10.09 -25.23
N PRO A 250 -13.61 11.23 -25.89
CA PRO A 250 -13.30 12.49 -25.21
C PRO A 250 -14.39 12.97 -24.25
N LEU A 251 -15.67 12.87 -24.61
CA LEU A 251 -16.79 13.31 -23.77
C LEU A 251 -16.95 12.41 -22.55
N THR A 252 -16.92 11.09 -22.76
CA THR A 252 -16.99 10.11 -21.67
C THR A 252 -15.80 10.28 -20.72
N TYR A 253 -14.59 10.49 -21.26
CA TYR A 253 -13.39 10.74 -20.45
C TYR A 253 -13.54 12.01 -19.61
N HIS A 254 -14.09 13.09 -20.18
CA HIS A 254 -14.34 14.33 -19.45
C HIS A 254 -15.32 14.08 -18.29
N GLN A 255 -16.41 13.36 -18.53
CA GLN A 255 -17.38 13.03 -17.48
C GLN A 255 -16.77 12.15 -16.38
N ILE A 256 -15.95 11.18 -16.73
CA ILE A 256 -15.23 10.36 -15.75
C ILE A 256 -14.32 11.22 -14.85
N LYS A 257 -13.61 12.18 -15.44
CA LYS A 257 -12.70 13.06 -14.69
C LYS A 257 -13.48 14.01 -13.78
N ARG A 258 -14.58 14.57 -14.28
CA ARG A 258 -15.46 15.50 -13.55
C ARG A 258 -16.06 14.85 -12.30
N HIS A 259 -16.51 13.61 -12.42
CA HIS A 259 -17.18 12.85 -11.36
C HIS A 259 -16.24 11.94 -10.57
N GLN A 260 -14.93 12.15 -10.65
CA GLN A 260 -14.01 11.35 -9.84
C GLN A 260 -13.99 11.86 -8.40
N GLU A 261 -14.36 11.00 -7.45
CA GLU A 261 -14.35 11.29 -6.02
C GLU A 261 -12.92 11.22 -5.45
N SER A 262 -12.58 12.20 -4.60
CA SER A 262 -11.33 12.17 -3.85
C SER A 262 -11.30 10.98 -2.87
N VAL A 263 -10.12 10.63 -2.36
CA VAL A 263 -10.03 9.57 -1.35
C VAL A 263 -10.67 10.02 -0.03
N TRP A 264 -10.56 11.31 0.31
CA TRP A 264 -11.06 11.87 1.56
C TRP A 264 -12.58 11.98 1.58
N TYR A 265 -13.19 12.49 0.52
CA TYR A 265 -14.64 12.56 0.41
C TYR A 265 -15.27 11.16 0.45
N PHE A 266 -14.65 10.18 -0.23
CA PHE A 266 -15.08 8.78 -0.12
C PHE A 266 -15.06 8.26 1.32
N ARG A 267 -13.96 8.49 2.05
CA ARG A 267 -13.86 8.08 3.47
C ARG A 267 -14.91 8.76 4.34
N LEU A 268 -15.18 10.05 4.09
CA LEU A 268 -16.21 10.80 4.81
C LEU A 268 -17.57 10.14 4.60
N ARG A 269 -17.94 9.89 3.34
CA ARG A 269 -19.21 9.24 2.99
C ARG A 269 -19.35 7.85 3.61
N THR A 270 -18.31 7.02 3.52
CA THR A 270 -18.31 5.69 4.16
C THR A 270 -18.45 5.79 5.68
N LEU A 271 -17.83 6.78 6.31
CA LEU A 271 -17.94 6.98 7.74
C LEU A 271 -19.34 7.43 8.15
N VAL A 272 -19.93 8.40 7.43
CA VAL A 272 -21.29 8.86 7.68
C VAL A 272 -22.29 7.70 7.59
N TRP A 273 -22.19 6.87 6.54
CA TRP A 273 -22.97 5.64 6.44
C TRP A 273 -22.72 4.66 7.60
N SER A 274 -21.45 4.47 8.00
CA SER A 274 -21.11 3.59 9.11
C SER A 274 -21.72 4.06 10.42
N ILE A 275 -21.70 5.37 10.68
CA ILE A 275 -22.30 5.98 11.88
C ILE A 275 -23.82 5.79 11.85
N SER A 276 -24.48 6.00 10.71
CA SER A 276 -25.93 5.75 10.61
C SER A 276 -26.30 4.30 10.87
N GLU A 277 -25.50 3.34 10.37
CA GLU A 277 -25.74 1.92 10.62
C GLU A 277 -25.49 1.54 12.09
N ILE A 278 -24.43 2.06 12.72
CA ILE A 278 -24.15 1.84 14.15
C ILE A 278 -25.31 2.34 15.01
N ILE A 279 -25.83 3.54 14.72
CA ILE A 279 -26.96 4.13 15.43
C ILE A 279 -28.24 3.32 15.19
N ARG A 280 -28.50 2.91 13.95
CA ARG A 280 -29.64 2.04 13.60
C ARG A 280 -29.61 0.71 14.35
N MET A 281 -28.42 0.16 14.57
CA MET A 281 -28.19 -1.07 15.34
C MET A 281 -28.19 -0.84 16.87
N LYS A 282 -28.38 0.39 17.34
CA LYS A 282 -28.35 0.79 18.77
C LYS A 282 -27.02 0.47 19.45
N LEU A 283 -25.92 0.56 18.71
CA LEU A 283 -24.56 0.38 19.23
C LEU A 283 -23.95 1.74 19.62
N PRO A 284 -23.02 1.78 20.58
CA PRO A 284 -22.40 3.04 20.99
C PRO A 284 -21.50 3.60 19.87
N VAL A 285 -21.70 4.87 19.51
CA VAL A 285 -20.93 5.58 18.48
C VAL A 285 -19.59 6.05 19.06
N ASN A 286 -18.63 5.13 19.17
CA ASN A 286 -17.30 5.42 19.67
C ASN A 286 -16.22 4.80 18.78
N TYR A 287 -14.96 5.18 19.04
CA TYR A 287 -13.79 4.74 18.28
C TYR A 287 -13.69 3.21 18.15
N SER A 288 -13.99 2.47 19.21
CA SER A 288 -13.88 1.01 19.24
C SER A 288 -14.94 0.36 18.34
N THR A 289 -16.19 0.83 18.42
CA THR A 289 -17.28 0.31 17.57
C THR A 289 -16.99 0.60 16.11
N VAL A 290 -16.65 1.84 15.76
CA VAL A 290 -16.33 2.23 14.38
C VAL A 290 -15.15 1.41 13.84
N ARG A 291 -14.13 1.13 14.66
CA ARG A 291 -13.00 0.27 14.25
C ARG A 291 -13.42 -1.16 13.92
N LEU A 292 -14.45 -1.68 14.57
CA LEU A 292 -14.93 -3.05 14.40
C LEU A 292 -15.94 -3.18 13.27
N THR A 293 -16.72 -2.13 12.99
CA THR A 293 -17.84 -2.19 12.04
C THR A 293 -17.59 -1.43 10.74
N SER A 294 -16.66 -0.48 10.70
CA SER A 294 -16.38 0.32 9.50
C SER A 294 -15.16 -0.21 8.72
N ALA A 295 -15.25 -0.12 7.39
CA ALA A 295 -14.12 -0.32 6.49
C ALA A 295 -13.13 0.87 6.48
N VAL A 296 -13.49 1.99 7.13
CA VAL A 296 -12.64 3.17 7.25
C VAL A 296 -11.69 3.01 8.42
N ALA A 297 -10.41 3.39 8.23
CA ALA A 297 -9.44 3.37 9.30
C ALA A 297 -9.92 4.22 10.49
N SER A 298 -9.95 3.66 11.69
CA SER A 298 -10.49 4.31 12.90
C SER A 298 -9.85 5.66 13.24
N LYS A 299 -8.61 5.92 12.81
CA LYS A 299 -7.98 7.24 12.93
C LYS A 299 -8.70 8.34 12.14
N VAL A 300 -9.28 7.99 10.98
CA VAL A 300 -10.03 8.92 10.13
C VAL A 300 -11.34 9.35 10.81
N PHE A 301 -11.95 8.46 11.61
CA PHE A 301 -13.10 8.83 12.45
C PHE A 301 -12.75 9.95 13.42
N LEU A 302 -11.64 9.84 14.15
CA LEU A 302 -11.21 10.90 15.07
C LEU A 302 -10.94 12.22 14.34
N VAL A 303 -10.28 12.15 13.18
CA VAL A 303 -10.01 13.34 12.34
C VAL A 303 -11.31 14.01 11.91
N PHE A 304 -12.29 13.26 11.41
CA PHE A 304 -13.54 13.85 10.95
C PHE A 304 -14.43 14.33 12.10
N SER A 305 -14.55 13.56 13.18
CA SER A 305 -15.33 13.98 14.34
C SER A 305 -14.77 15.27 14.95
N SER A 306 -13.45 15.42 14.99
CA SER A 306 -12.81 16.66 15.44
C SER A 306 -12.95 17.80 14.44
N PHE A 307 -12.74 17.55 13.14
CA PHE A 307 -12.74 18.60 12.12
C PHE A 307 -14.14 19.19 11.89
N PHE A 308 -15.17 18.35 11.92
CA PHE A 308 -16.56 18.78 11.76
C PHE A 308 -17.28 19.02 13.09
N GLU A 309 -16.56 18.92 14.22
CA GLU A 309 -17.09 19.11 15.57
C GLU A 309 -18.39 18.31 15.81
N TRP A 310 -18.42 17.05 15.37
CA TRP A 310 -19.61 16.22 15.48
C TRP A 310 -19.91 15.88 16.94
N ASP A 311 -21.10 16.27 17.41
CA ASP A 311 -21.67 15.80 18.66
C ASP A 311 -22.21 14.37 18.50
N LEU A 312 -21.33 13.41 18.76
CA LEU A 312 -21.63 11.98 18.63
C LEU A 312 -22.71 11.50 19.62
N GLU A 313 -22.81 12.14 20.79
CA GLU A 313 -23.82 11.79 21.80
C GLU A 313 -25.19 12.24 21.35
N SER A 314 -25.30 13.47 20.83
CA SER A 314 -26.54 13.96 20.26
C SER A 314 -26.96 13.12 19.04
N LEU A 315 -26.03 12.82 18.12
CA LEU A 315 -26.31 11.95 16.96
C LEU A 315 -26.85 10.58 17.38
N ALA A 316 -26.26 9.97 18.41
CA ALA A 316 -26.72 8.68 18.93
C ALA A 316 -28.11 8.76 19.57
N ARG A 317 -28.44 9.87 20.23
CA ARG A 317 -29.73 10.10 20.90
C ARG A 317 -30.87 10.41 19.94
N THR A 318 -30.64 11.27 18.94
CA THR A 318 -31.69 11.75 18.02
C THR A 318 -31.88 10.86 16.80
N GLY A 319 -30.94 9.96 16.55
CA GLY A 319 -30.82 9.33 15.24
C GLY A 319 -30.09 10.23 14.25
N VAL A 320 -29.68 9.66 13.12
CA VAL A 320 -28.98 10.38 12.05
C VAL A 320 -29.53 9.98 10.68
N ASP A 321 -29.79 10.99 9.85
CA ASP A 321 -29.95 10.83 8.41
C ASP A 321 -28.57 11.02 7.76
N ALA A 322 -28.09 9.97 7.08
CA ALA A 322 -26.76 9.95 6.49
C ALA A 322 -26.58 10.99 5.37
N GLU A 323 -27.60 11.21 4.54
CA GLU A 323 -27.54 12.19 3.46
C GLU A 323 -27.57 13.61 4.03
N ALA A 324 -28.40 13.86 5.04
CA ALA A 324 -28.45 15.15 5.73
C ALA A 324 -27.13 15.47 6.46
N LEU A 325 -26.54 14.49 7.15
CA LEU A 325 -25.26 14.65 7.83
C LEU A 325 -24.10 14.86 6.83
N LEU A 326 -24.08 14.13 5.72
CA LEU A 326 -23.06 14.37 4.68
C LEU A 326 -23.21 15.78 4.09
N LYS A 327 -24.45 16.20 3.78
CA LYS A 327 -24.73 17.53 3.21
C LYS A 327 -24.36 18.67 4.17
N SER A 328 -24.53 18.50 5.48
CA SER A 328 -24.19 19.53 6.47
C SER A 328 -22.69 19.82 6.56
N THR A 329 -21.82 18.89 6.12
CA THR A 329 -20.37 19.12 6.07
C THR A 329 -19.96 20.18 5.04
N GLY A 330 -20.78 20.43 4.02
CA GLY A 330 -20.53 21.43 2.98
C GLY A 330 -19.32 21.18 2.09
N VAL A 331 -18.62 20.04 2.22
CA VAL A 331 -17.43 19.74 1.43
C VAL A 331 -17.80 19.20 0.03
N SER A 332 -16.97 19.52 -0.96
CA SER A 332 -17.15 19.06 -2.34
C SER A 332 -16.61 17.64 -2.56
N ARG A 333 -17.07 16.97 -3.63
CA ARG A 333 -16.69 15.59 -3.99
C ARG A 333 -15.19 15.41 -4.28
N ASP A 334 -14.50 16.49 -4.63
CA ASP A 334 -13.06 16.58 -4.88
C ASP A 334 -12.26 17.07 -3.67
N TRP A 335 -12.89 17.26 -2.51
CA TRP A 335 -12.23 17.74 -1.29
C TRP A 335 -11.08 16.81 -0.87
N GLU A 336 -9.87 17.34 -0.79
CA GLU A 336 -8.64 16.59 -0.47
C GLU A 336 -8.37 16.44 1.04
N GLY A 337 -9.42 16.62 1.85
CA GLY A 337 -9.36 16.44 3.30
C GLY A 337 -9.08 17.73 4.07
N PRO A 338 -9.08 17.64 5.41
CA PRO A 338 -8.92 18.80 6.26
C PRO A 338 -7.52 19.42 6.09
N PRO A 339 -7.39 20.77 6.13
CA PRO A 339 -6.10 21.44 6.11
C PRO A 339 -5.31 20.97 7.34
N ILE A 340 -4.21 20.26 7.09
CA ILE A 340 -3.48 19.55 8.14
C ILE A 340 -2.80 20.56 9.07
N ALA A 341 -3.25 20.59 10.32
CA ALA A 341 -2.40 20.82 11.49
C ALA A 341 -2.78 19.79 12.55
N ILE A 342 -2.48 18.52 12.29
CA ILE A 342 -2.64 17.47 13.30
C ILE A 342 -1.30 16.77 13.41
N SER A 343 -0.54 17.15 14.45
CA SER A 343 0.68 16.48 14.88
C SER A 343 0.36 15.02 15.19
N PHE A 344 1.07 14.11 14.53
CA PHE A 344 0.94 12.66 14.71
C PHE A 344 1.68 12.14 15.94
#